data_AF-E6MS88-F1
#
_entry.id   AF-E6MS88-F1
#
_cell.length_a   1.000
_cell.length_b   1.000
_cell.length_c   1.000
_cell.angle_alpha   90.00
_cell.angle_beta   90.00
_cell.angle_gamma   90.00
#
_symmetry.space_group_name_H-M   'P 1'
#
loop_
_entity.id
_entity.type
_entity.pdbx_description
1 polymer ?
#
loop_
_entity_poly.entity_id
_entity_poly.type
_entity_poly.pdbx_seq_one_letter_code
_entity_poly.pdbx_strand_id
1 'polypeptide(L)'
;MKAYHSLVVFIIILACAALSSMHSYRSAEREMVADMNQALRQTLAEKHDEAITLDTIQAYRSYLRIAALRKNSIVCYALGDEENRLSTQPMRRKGMKADIEFQGLANCSMASVFAFSDQRLPLSFSAVALLWALFSIGYFKRQHKGMQVYGNLMFSEAENRFYTLSHQTVKLTPMQHALLLMFFQNPRHQLTKQHICEALWPKKPDASDTLYTLIKRIKPVLETEGRLKVTSERGRDYRLEIMK
;
A
#
# COMPACT_ATOMS: atom_id res chain seq x y z
N MET A 1 1.75 16.34 4.94
CA MET A 1 1.89 15.83 3.56
C MET A 1 0.50 15.63 2.97
N LYS A 2 0.24 16.04 1.72
CA LYS A 2 -1.02 15.68 1.03
C LYS A 2 -1.05 14.15 0.81
N ALA A 3 -2.25 13.55 0.85
CA ALA A 3 -2.44 12.10 0.69
C ALA A 3 -1.75 11.52 -0.55
N TYR A 4 -1.71 12.29 -1.64
CA TYR A 4 -1.01 11.93 -2.86
C TYR A 4 0.49 11.65 -2.67
N HIS A 5 1.21 12.47 -1.90
CA HIS A 5 2.65 12.27 -1.69
C HIS A 5 2.94 10.97 -0.91
N SER A 6 2.10 10.64 0.07
CA SER A 6 2.23 9.39 0.83
C SER A 6 2.02 8.16 -0.07
N LEU A 7 1.06 8.24 -0.99
CA LEU A 7 0.74 7.19 -1.94
C LEU A 7 1.85 6.98 -2.98
N VAL A 8 2.46 8.07 -3.47
CA VAL A 8 3.62 7.98 -4.38
C VAL A 8 4.80 7.28 -3.70
N VAL A 9 5.14 7.64 -2.46
CA VAL A 9 6.23 6.99 -1.71
C VAL A 9 5.95 5.50 -1.50
N PHE A 10 4.72 5.14 -1.14
CA PHE A 10 4.32 3.75 -0.99
C PHE A 10 4.47 2.93 -2.29
N ILE A 11 4.05 3.49 -3.44
CA ILE A 11 4.19 2.84 -4.75
C ILE A 11 5.66 2.63 -5.11
N ILE A 12 6.52 3.61 -4.84
CA ILE A 12 7.96 3.49 -5.11
C ILE A 12 8.56 2.34 -4.29
N ILE A 13 8.24 2.24 -2.99
CA ILE A 13 8.76 1.18 -2.13
C ILE A 13 8.26 -0.21 -2.60
N LEU A 14 6.99 -0.31 -3.02
CA LEU A 14 6.45 -1.54 -3.60
C LEU A 14 7.16 -1.93 -4.91
N ALA A 15 7.43 -0.97 -5.77
CA ALA A 15 8.17 -1.21 -7.01
C ALA A 15 9.59 -1.71 -6.71
N CYS A 16 10.29 -1.12 -5.74
CA CYS A 16 11.59 -1.59 -5.28
C CYS A 16 11.54 -3.02 -4.72
N ALA A 17 10.50 -3.36 -3.94
CA ALA A 17 10.31 -4.72 -3.42
C ALA A 17 10.13 -5.74 -4.57
N ALA A 18 9.31 -5.40 -5.57
CA ALA A 18 9.06 -6.26 -6.73
C ALA A 18 10.31 -6.45 -7.59
N LEU A 19 11.04 -5.38 -7.89
CA LEU A 19 12.29 -5.45 -8.67
C LEU A 19 13.36 -6.25 -7.94
N SER A 20 13.51 -6.05 -6.62
CA SER A 20 14.45 -6.81 -5.80
C SER A 20 14.09 -8.30 -5.77
N SER A 21 12.79 -8.63 -5.71
CA SER A 21 12.30 -10.01 -5.74
C SER A 21 12.64 -10.70 -7.05
N MET A 22 12.35 -10.03 -8.17
CA MET A 22 12.68 -10.53 -9.51
C MET A 22 14.19 -10.71 -9.70
N HIS A 23 15.00 -9.77 -9.18
CA HIS A 23 16.45 -9.89 -9.24
C HIS A 23 16.97 -11.10 -8.45
N SER A 24 16.46 -11.30 -7.22
CA SER A 24 16.87 -12.43 -6.39
C SER A 24 16.45 -13.77 -7.01
N TYR A 25 15.22 -13.85 -7.54
CA TYR A 25 14.74 -15.04 -8.27
C TYR A 25 15.65 -15.40 -9.46
N ARG A 26 15.99 -14.42 -10.31
CA ARG A 26 16.90 -14.63 -11.45
C ARG A 26 18.33 -14.93 -11.00
N SER A 27 18.74 -14.50 -9.81
CA SER A 27 20.05 -14.85 -9.24
C SER A 27 20.09 -16.31 -8.81
N ALA A 28 19.07 -16.75 -8.08
CA ALA A 28 18.89 -18.14 -7.65
C ALA A 28 18.85 -19.11 -8.84
N GLU A 29 18.09 -18.77 -9.87
CA GLU A 29 18.04 -19.56 -11.11
C GLU A 29 19.43 -19.72 -11.75
N ARG A 30 20.20 -18.63 -11.86
CA ARG A 30 21.57 -18.68 -12.40
C ARG A 30 22.51 -19.52 -11.55
N GLU A 31 22.39 -19.45 -10.23
CA GLU A 31 23.19 -20.27 -9.31
C GLU A 31 22.85 -21.75 -9.42
N MET A 32 21.57 -22.09 -9.53
CA MET A 32 21.12 -23.47 -9.76
C MET A 32 21.66 -24.03 -11.08
N VAL A 33 21.59 -23.26 -12.17
CA VAL A 33 22.15 -23.66 -13.47
C VAL A 33 23.67 -23.79 -13.40
N ALA A 34 24.37 -22.93 -12.65
CA ALA A 34 25.81 -23.02 -12.45
C ALA A 34 26.21 -24.30 -11.68
N ASP A 35 25.47 -24.67 -10.63
CA ASP A 35 25.67 -25.92 -9.88
C ASP A 35 25.48 -27.14 -10.78
N MET A 36 24.42 -27.15 -11.61
CA MET A 36 24.18 -28.21 -12.59
C MET A 36 25.32 -28.31 -13.63
N ASN A 37 25.78 -27.18 -14.16
CA ASN A 37 26.89 -27.13 -15.10
C ASN A 37 28.17 -27.70 -14.47
N GLN A 38 28.46 -27.35 -13.21
CA GLN A 38 29.62 -27.86 -12.49
C GLN A 38 29.52 -29.39 -12.27
N ALA A 39 28.38 -29.87 -11.80
CA ALA A 39 28.15 -31.30 -11.57
C ALA A 39 28.26 -32.12 -12.88
N LEU A 40 27.76 -31.59 -13.99
CA LEU A 40 27.85 -32.24 -15.30
C LEU A 40 29.31 -32.33 -15.76
N ARG A 41 30.10 -31.25 -15.61
CA ARG A 41 31.54 -31.25 -15.94
C ARG A 41 32.31 -32.29 -15.14
N GLN A 42 32.03 -32.42 -13.85
CA GLN A 42 32.70 -33.40 -12.99
C GLN A 42 32.34 -34.83 -13.40
N THR A 43 31.07 -35.08 -13.69
CA THR A 43 30.58 -36.39 -14.15
C THR A 43 31.25 -36.81 -15.46
N LEU A 44 31.35 -35.89 -16.42
CA LEU A 44 31.98 -36.14 -17.72
C LEU A 44 33.50 -36.31 -17.65
N ALA A 45 34.15 -35.79 -16.60
CA ALA A 45 35.58 -35.95 -16.38
C ALA A 45 35.93 -37.30 -15.74
N GLU A 46 35.05 -37.84 -14.90
CA GLU A 46 35.29 -39.09 -14.17
C GLU A 46 34.80 -40.33 -14.95
N LYS A 47 33.62 -40.27 -15.56
CA LYS A 47 32.98 -41.41 -16.22
C LYS A 47 33.23 -41.39 -17.72
N HIS A 48 33.77 -42.50 -18.23
CA HIS A 48 34.20 -42.66 -19.63
C HIS A 48 33.24 -43.54 -20.46
N ASP A 49 32.12 -43.98 -19.89
CA ASP A 49 31.18 -44.89 -20.55
C ASP A 49 30.43 -44.20 -21.70
N GLU A 50 30.40 -44.82 -22.88
CA GLU A 50 29.78 -44.27 -24.09
C GLU A 50 28.26 -44.05 -23.97
N ALA A 51 27.60 -44.76 -23.05
CA ALA A 51 26.16 -44.64 -22.78
C ALA A 51 25.88 -43.99 -21.41
N ILE A 52 24.69 -43.38 -21.27
CA ILE A 52 24.19 -42.89 -19.98
C ILE A 52 23.77 -44.10 -19.13
N THR A 53 24.67 -44.56 -18.28
CA THR A 53 24.42 -45.64 -17.30
C THR A 53 23.80 -45.07 -16.01
N LEU A 54 23.14 -45.94 -15.22
CA LEU A 54 22.62 -45.59 -13.90
C LEU A 54 23.70 -44.96 -12.99
N ASP A 55 24.93 -45.45 -13.07
CA ASP A 55 26.09 -44.93 -12.33
C ASP A 55 26.43 -43.48 -12.71
N THR A 56 26.25 -43.11 -13.99
CA THR A 56 26.45 -41.74 -14.49
C THR A 56 25.42 -40.79 -13.89
N ILE A 57 24.16 -41.24 -13.77
CA ILE A 57 23.07 -40.46 -13.15
C ILE A 57 23.32 -40.29 -11.64
N GLN A 58 23.78 -41.35 -10.97
CA GLN A 58 24.09 -41.30 -9.53
C GLN A 58 25.30 -40.40 -9.24
N ALA A 59 26.36 -40.49 -10.05
CA ALA A 59 27.54 -39.62 -9.95
C ALA A 59 27.15 -38.15 -10.18
N TYR A 60 26.33 -37.86 -11.20
CA TYR A 60 25.85 -36.50 -11.41
C TYR A 60 25.07 -35.95 -10.20
N ARG A 61 24.21 -36.78 -9.60
CA ARG A 61 23.44 -36.39 -8.41
C ARG A 61 24.30 -36.21 -7.15
N SER A 62 25.42 -36.94 -7.02
CA SER A 62 26.33 -36.76 -5.89
C SER A 62 27.11 -35.45 -5.97
N TYR A 63 27.39 -34.96 -7.19
CA TYR A 63 28.09 -33.69 -7.42
C TYR A 63 27.22 -32.43 -7.27
N LEU A 64 25.90 -32.57 -7.26
CA LEU A 64 24.98 -31.44 -7.05
C LEU A 64 25.01 -30.97 -5.59
N ARG A 65 25.27 -29.67 -5.39
CA ARG A 65 25.26 -29.06 -4.06
C ARG A 65 23.84 -28.78 -3.57
N ILE A 66 22.94 -28.42 -4.47
CA ILE A 66 21.57 -28.03 -4.12
C ILE A 66 20.67 -29.27 -3.99
N ALA A 67 20.11 -29.48 -2.81
CA ALA A 67 19.26 -30.64 -2.50
C ALA A 67 18.01 -30.72 -3.40
N ALA A 68 17.42 -29.57 -3.76
CA ALA A 68 16.26 -29.51 -4.66
C ALA A 68 16.56 -30.05 -6.07
N LEU A 69 17.82 -29.94 -6.52
CA LEU A 69 18.26 -30.46 -7.82
C LEU A 69 18.50 -31.98 -7.74
N ARG A 70 19.06 -32.50 -6.64
CA ARG A 70 19.41 -33.94 -6.52
C ARG A 70 18.25 -34.90 -6.80
N LYS A 71 17.04 -34.54 -6.37
CA LYS A 71 15.84 -35.38 -6.51
C LYS A 71 15.19 -35.28 -7.90
N ASN A 72 15.32 -34.12 -8.54
CA ASN A 72 14.55 -33.75 -9.73
C ASN A 72 15.42 -33.58 -10.99
N SER A 73 16.72 -33.88 -10.88
CA SER A 73 17.66 -33.78 -11.99
C SER A 73 17.86 -35.11 -12.72
N ILE A 74 18.05 -35.00 -14.03
CA ILE A 74 18.28 -36.10 -14.98
C ILE A 74 19.36 -35.63 -15.97
N VAL A 75 20.20 -36.54 -16.46
CA VAL A 75 21.16 -36.28 -17.54
C VAL A 75 20.61 -36.89 -18.83
N CYS A 76 20.57 -36.11 -19.89
CA CYS A 76 20.07 -36.49 -21.21
C CYS A 76 21.08 -36.10 -22.30
N TYR A 77 20.87 -36.62 -23.51
CA TYR A 77 21.53 -36.09 -24.71
C TYR A 77 20.85 -34.80 -25.14
N ALA A 78 21.62 -33.81 -25.57
CA ALA A 78 21.12 -32.54 -26.06
C ALA A 78 20.47 -32.74 -27.43
N LEU A 79 19.18 -33.08 -27.45
CA LEU A 79 18.41 -33.35 -28.67
C LEU A 79 17.71 -32.11 -29.24
N GLY A 80 17.88 -30.96 -28.59
CA GLY A 80 17.27 -29.70 -28.99
C GLY A 80 15.82 -29.61 -28.53
N ASP A 81 15.53 -28.53 -27.82
CA ASP A 81 14.20 -28.08 -27.38
C ASP A 81 13.65 -28.70 -26.08
N GLU A 82 14.01 -28.08 -24.96
CA GLU A 82 13.39 -28.31 -23.65
C GLU A 82 12.93 -26.95 -23.09
N GLU A 83 11.89 -26.38 -23.70
CA GLU A 83 11.24 -25.18 -23.19
C GLU A 83 10.69 -25.44 -21.77
N ASN A 84 10.76 -24.42 -20.91
CA ASN A 84 10.22 -24.42 -19.54
C ASN A 84 10.94 -25.27 -18.47
N ARG A 85 12.16 -25.74 -18.71
CA ARG A 85 12.95 -26.50 -17.71
C ARG A 85 14.30 -25.85 -17.44
N LEU A 86 14.82 -26.02 -16.23
CA LEU A 86 16.20 -25.64 -15.92
C LEU A 86 17.13 -26.60 -16.66
N SER A 87 17.92 -26.08 -17.57
CA SER A 87 18.81 -26.84 -18.42
C SER A 87 20.24 -26.32 -18.33
N THR A 88 21.21 -27.23 -18.33
CA THR A 88 22.62 -26.86 -18.45
C THR A 88 22.95 -26.40 -19.86
N GLN A 89 24.10 -25.75 -20.03
CA GLN A 89 24.68 -25.65 -21.37
C GLN A 89 25.00 -27.07 -21.86
N PRO A 90 24.76 -27.36 -23.15
CA PRO A 90 25.16 -28.64 -23.72
C PRO A 90 26.69 -28.75 -23.68
N MET A 91 27.20 -29.89 -23.25
CA MET A 91 28.64 -30.12 -23.08
C MET A 91 29.09 -31.34 -23.85
N ARG A 92 30.20 -31.18 -24.56
CA ARG A 92 30.86 -32.27 -25.27
C ARG A 92 31.80 -33.01 -24.35
N ARG A 93 31.80 -34.34 -24.44
CA ARG A 93 32.81 -35.16 -23.75
C ARG A 93 34.13 -35.13 -24.52
N LYS A 94 35.23 -34.91 -23.81
CA LYS A 94 36.58 -34.89 -24.40
C LYS A 94 36.98 -36.32 -24.80
N GLY A 95 37.16 -36.58 -26.10
CA GLY A 95 37.63 -37.87 -26.62
C GLY A 95 36.60 -38.71 -27.41
N MET A 96 35.34 -38.27 -27.53
CA MET A 96 34.34 -38.92 -28.39
C MET A 96 34.42 -38.40 -29.84
N LYS A 97 34.31 -39.30 -30.82
CA LYS A 97 34.31 -38.99 -32.26
C LYS A 97 32.96 -38.51 -32.81
N ALA A 98 31.86 -38.74 -32.08
CA ALA A 98 30.52 -38.33 -32.49
C ALA A 98 30.14 -36.98 -31.87
N ASP A 99 29.31 -36.19 -32.57
CA ASP A 99 28.81 -34.87 -32.17
C ASP A 99 27.72 -34.97 -31.08
N ILE A 100 27.93 -35.84 -30.08
CA ILE A 100 26.97 -36.13 -29.01
C ILE A 100 27.25 -35.18 -27.85
N GLU A 101 26.29 -34.29 -27.60
CA GLU A 101 26.31 -33.34 -26.49
C GLU A 101 25.45 -33.86 -25.33
N PHE A 102 25.94 -33.68 -24.11
CA PHE A 102 25.24 -34.05 -22.87
C PHE A 102 24.64 -32.81 -22.21
N GLN A 103 23.45 -32.94 -21.63
CA GLN A 103 22.74 -31.87 -20.93
C GLN A 103 22.12 -32.39 -19.63
N GLY A 104 22.29 -31.64 -18.55
CA GLY A 104 21.55 -31.83 -17.31
C GLY A 104 20.24 -31.07 -17.35
N LEU A 105 19.15 -31.75 -17.05
CA LEU A 105 17.80 -31.19 -16.95
C LEU A 105 17.31 -31.33 -15.52
N ALA A 106 16.68 -30.28 -14.99
CA ALA A 106 16.02 -30.31 -13.69
C ALA A 106 14.58 -29.83 -13.81
N ASN A 107 13.65 -30.67 -13.33
CA ASN A 107 12.25 -30.30 -13.23
C ASN A 107 12.01 -29.60 -11.88
N CYS A 108 12.36 -28.31 -11.80
CA CYS A 108 12.13 -27.50 -10.62
C CYS A 108 10.90 -26.63 -10.82
N SER A 109 9.96 -26.69 -9.87
CA SER A 109 8.84 -25.74 -9.83
C SER A 109 9.35 -24.33 -9.50
N MET A 110 8.66 -23.30 -10.00
CA MET A 110 8.96 -21.90 -9.65
C MET A 110 8.97 -21.67 -8.14
N ALA A 111 8.14 -22.39 -7.39
CA ALA A 111 8.11 -22.31 -5.93
C ALA A 111 9.42 -22.83 -5.28
N SER A 112 10.05 -23.85 -5.86
CA SER A 112 11.34 -24.38 -5.38
C SER A 112 12.48 -23.39 -5.66
N VAL A 113 12.47 -22.76 -6.83
CA VAL A 113 13.44 -21.71 -7.19
C VAL A 113 13.25 -20.47 -6.30
N PHE A 114 12.00 -20.10 -6.04
CA PHE A 114 11.65 -19.01 -5.14
C PHE A 114 12.08 -19.30 -3.69
N ALA A 115 11.90 -20.53 -3.19
CA ALA A 115 12.32 -20.93 -1.85
C ALA A 115 13.86 -20.95 -1.68
N PHE A 116 14.60 -21.20 -2.76
CA PHE A 116 16.07 -21.12 -2.76
C PHE A 116 16.56 -19.66 -2.85
N SER A 117 15.76 -18.77 -3.44
CA SER A 117 16.07 -17.36 -3.59
C SER A 117 16.25 -16.63 -2.25
N ASP A 118 17.28 -15.79 -2.15
CA ASP A 118 17.51 -14.97 -0.97
C ASP A 118 16.51 -13.79 -0.93
N GLN A 119 15.42 -13.97 -0.17
CA GLN A 119 14.34 -12.99 -0.09
C GLN A 119 14.53 -11.92 0.99
N ARG A 120 15.71 -11.82 1.61
CA ARG A 120 15.96 -10.84 2.69
C ARG A 120 15.70 -9.39 2.25
N LEU A 121 16.16 -9.02 1.06
CA LEU A 121 15.96 -7.67 0.52
C LEU A 121 14.48 -7.37 0.17
N PRO A 122 13.77 -8.22 -0.61
CA PRO A 122 12.33 -8.05 -0.84
C PRO A 122 11.49 -7.98 0.43
N LEU A 123 11.81 -8.82 1.43
CA LEU A 123 11.12 -8.82 2.72
C LEU A 123 11.36 -7.51 3.48
N SER A 124 12.59 -6.99 3.46
CA SER A 124 12.91 -5.71 4.10
C SER A 124 12.14 -4.54 3.48
N PHE A 125 12.09 -4.45 2.15
CA PHE A 125 11.29 -3.42 1.46
C PHE A 125 9.80 -3.57 1.73
N SER A 126 9.30 -4.81 1.79
CA SER A 126 7.89 -5.09 2.11
C SER A 126 7.54 -4.68 3.55
N ALA A 127 8.44 -4.93 4.51
CA ALA A 127 8.27 -4.49 5.89
C ALA A 127 8.24 -2.96 6.00
N VAL A 128 9.14 -2.27 5.29
CA VAL A 128 9.14 -0.80 5.21
C VAL A 128 7.85 -0.28 4.58
N ALA A 129 7.36 -0.91 3.50
CA ALA A 129 6.10 -0.55 2.88
C ALA A 129 4.90 -0.69 3.84
N LEU A 130 4.86 -1.78 4.61
CA LEU A 130 3.81 -2.00 5.63
C LEU A 130 3.88 -0.97 6.75
N LEU A 131 5.08 -0.71 7.28
CA LEU A 131 5.27 0.31 8.31
C LEU A 131 4.85 1.70 7.80
N TRP A 132 5.20 2.04 6.56
CA TRP A 132 4.80 3.29 5.93
C TRP A 132 3.28 3.38 5.75
N ALA A 133 2.63 2.30 5.30
CA ALA A 133 1.18 2.26 5.16
C ALA A 133 0.47 2.44 6.51
N LEU A 134 0.91 1.74 7.55
CA LEU A 134 0.37 1.86 8.90
C LEU A 134 0.58 3.28 9.47
N PHE A 135 1.77 3.85 9.28
CA PHE A 135 2.07 5.22 9.70
C PHE A 135 1.19 6.24 8.97
N SER A 136 1.05 6.11 7.65
CA SER A 136 0.20 6.96 6.83
C SER A 136 -1.26 6.89 7.28
N ILE A 137 -1.82 5.69 7.44
CA ILE A 137 -3.20 5.50 7.91
C ILE A 137 -3.37 6.09 9.31
N GLY A 138 -2.43 5.87 10.22
CA GLY A 138 -2.44 6.43 11.57
C GLY A 138 -2.38 7.96 11.57
N TYR A 139 -1.53 8.54 10.73
CA TYR A 139 -1.40 9.98 10.54
C TYR A 139 -2.71 10.59 10.02
N PHE A 140 -3.28 10.04 8.94
CA PHE A 140 -4.55 10.52 8.38
C PHE A 140 -5.71 10.35 9.38
N LYS A 141 -5.80 9.19 10.04
CA LYS A 141 -6.82 8.99 11.10
C LYS A 141 -6.67 10.00 12.23
N ARG A 142 -5.45 10.36 12.64
CA ARG A 142 -5.23 11.41 13.65
C ARG A 142 -5.64 12.80 13.14
N GLN A 143 -5.35 13.14 11.90
CA GLN A 143 -5.80 14.41 11.33
C GLN A 143 -7.33 14.50 11.20
N HIS A 144 -8.02 13.39 10.92
CA HIS A 144 -9.47 13.35 10.81
C HIS A 144 -10.20 13.17 12.16
N LYS A 145 -9.49 12.92 13.27
CA LYS A 145 -10.08 12.58 14.58
C LYS A 145 -10.83 13.72 15.30
N GLY A 146 -10.91 14.90 14.72
CA GLY A 146 -11.69 16.03 15.22
C GLY A 146 -12.53 16.70 14.12
N MET A 147 -12.88 15.95 13.07
CA MET A 147 -13.68 16.48 11.96
C MET A 147 -15.15 16.14 12.14
N GLN A 148 -15.96 17.14 12.50
CA GLN A 148 -17.41 17.02 12.56
C GLN A 148 -18.02 17.46 11.24
N VAL A 149 -18.77 16.60 10.57
CA VAL A 149 -19.42 16.92 9.29
C VAL A 149 -20.93 17.04 9.53
N TYR A 150 -21.51 18.16 9.10
CA TYR A 150 -22.94 18.40 9.13
C TYR A 150 -23.40 19.15 7.87
N GLY A 151 -24.28 18.52 7.09
CA GLY A 151 -24.59 18.98 5.72
C GLY A 151 -23.34 19.00 4.84
N ASN A 152 -23.09 20.13 4.17
CA ASN A 152 -21.87 20.33 3.38
C ASN A 152 -20.75 21.05 4.14
N LEU A 153 -20.91 21.25 5.44
CA LEU A 153 -19.91 21.89 6.30
C LEU A 153 -19.18 20.88 7.15
N MET A 154 -17.90 21.14 7.32
CA MET A 154 -16.94 20.30 8.00
C MET A 154 -16.17 21.17 8.98
N PHE A 155 -16.35 20.92 10.27
CA PHE A 155 -15.63 21.59 11.33
C PHE A 155 -14.38 20.81 11.66
N SER A 156 -13.22 21.47 11.67
CA SER A 156 -11.95 20.90 12.14
C SER A 156 -11.64 21.44 13.53
N GLU A 157 -11.69 20.58 14.54
CA GLU A 157 -11.35 20.92 15.93
C GLU A 157 -9.87 21.30 16.08
N ALA A 158 -8.97 20.66 15.31
CA ALA A 158 -7.54 20.90 15.36
C ALA A 158 -7.14 22.34 14.94
N GLU A 159 -7.89 22.93 14.00
CA GLU A 159 -7.61 24.26 13.46
C GLU A 159 -8.65 25.31 13.88
N ASN A 160 -9.70 24.89 14.60
CA ASN A 160 -10.87 25.68 14.94
C ASN A 160 -11.43 26.46 13.73
N ARG A 161 -11.64 25.77 12.60
CA ARG A 161 -12.09 26.36 11.33
C ARG A 161 -13.15 25.49 10.65
N PHE A 162 -14.01 26.16 9.89
CA PHE A 162 -15.03 25.51 9.06
C PHE A 162 -14.56 25.43 7.61
N TYR A 163 -14.77 24.26 7.03
CA TYR A 163 -14.46 23.90 5.67
C TYR A 163 -15.73 23.45 4.95
N THR A 164 -15.84 23.73 3.67
CA THR A 164 -16.85 23.10 2.80
C THR A 164 -16.38 21.67 2.44
N LEU A 165 -17.26 20.77 1.98
CA LEU A 165 -16.88 19.44 1.48
C LEU A 165 -15.73 19.48 0.45
N SER A 166 -15.69 20.55 -0.36
CA SER A 166 -14.61 20.85 -1.32
C SER A 166 -13.28 21.27 -0.66
N HIS A 167 -13.14 21.17 0.66
CA HIS A 167 -11.98 21.59 1.45
C HIS A 167 -11.62 23.08 1.30
N GLN A 168 -12.59 23.93 0.99
CA GLN A 168 -12.42 25.38 0.96
C GLN A 168 -12.75 26.00 2.33
N THR A 169 -11.94 26.95 2.77
CA THR A 169 -12.16 27.67 4.04
C THR A 169 -13.40 28.57 3.93
N VAL A 170 -14.37 28.39 4.81
CA VAL A 170 -15.56 29.25 4.85
C VAL A 170 -15.18 30.57 5.51
N LYS A 171 -15.34 31.68 4.78
CA LYS A 171 -15.05 33.02 5.29
C LYS A 171 -16.15 33.46 6.25
N LEU A 172 -15.92 33.28 7.54
CA LEU A 172 -16.81 33.69 8.62
C LEU A 172 -16.18 34.82 9.43
N THR A 173 -17.00 35.78 9.87
CA THR A 173 -16.59 36.72 10.92
C THR A 173 -16.43 35.99 12.26
N PRO A 174 -15.63 36.50 13.22
CA PRO A 174 -15.43 35.84 14.51
C PRO A 174 -16.74 35.51 15.24
N MET A 175 -17.73 36.40 15.18
CA MET A 175 -19.04 36.20 15.80
C MET A 175 -19.88 35.14 15.08
N GLN A 176 -19.83 35.09 13.74
CA GLN A 176 -20.51 34.03 12.98
C GLN A 176 -19.87 32.66 13.26
N HIS A 177 -18.54 32.63 13.35
CA HIS A 177 -17.79 31.43 13.69
C HIS A 177 -18.18 30.91 15.09
N ALA A 178 -18.19 31.79 16.10
CA ALA A 178 -18.58 31.42 17.47
C ALA A 178 -20.01 30.87 17.54
N LEU A 179 -20.96 31.52 16.86
CA LEU A 179 -22.34 31.05 16.79
C LEU A 179 -22.43 29.66 16.14
N LEU A 180 -21.75 29.45 15.01
CA LEU A 180 -21.77 28.17 14.30
C LEU A 180 -21.09 27.05 15.11
N LEU A 181 -20.00 27.38 15.82
CA LEU A 181 -19.32 26.46 16.72
C LEU A 181 -20.25 25.99 17.85
N MET A 182 -21.02 26.90 18.45
CA MET A 182 -22.03 26.53 19.46
C MET A 182 -23.09 25.58 18.91
N PHE A 183 -23.51 25.74 17.65
CA PHE A 183 -24.45 24.83 17.00
C PHE A 183 -23.85 23.44 16.79
N PHE A 184 -22.57 23.34 16.40
CA PHE A 184 -21.88 22.07 16.18
C PHE A 184 -21.55 21.33 17.48
N GLN A 185 -21.28 22.06 18.57
CA GLN A 185 -21.03 21.49 19.90
C GLN A 185 -22.30 20.90 20.54
N ASN A 186 -23.49 21.37 20.16
CA ASN A 186 -24.75 20.85 20.70
C ASN A 186 -25.24 19.64 19.88
N PRO A 187 -25.47 18.46 20.50
CA PRO A 187 -25.84 17.22 19.78
C PRO A 187 -27.16 17.30 18.99
N ARG A 188 -28.07 18.19 19.41
CA ARG A 188 -29.35 18.43 18.72
C ARG A 188 -29.31 19.60 17.73
N HIS A 189 -28.15 20.25 17.60
CA HIS A 189 -27.95 21.49 16.84
C HIS A 189 -29.03 22.55 17.12
N GLN A 190 -29.53 22.58 18.35
CA GLN A 190 -30.57 23.46 18.83
C GLN A 190 -30.00 24.31 19.97
N LEU A 191 -30.23 25.61 19.90
CA LEU A 191 -29.75 26.59 20.86
C LEU A 191 -30.90 27.50 21.27
N THR A 192 -31.05 27.76 22.57
CA THR A 192 -32.01 28.73 23.07
C THR A 192 -31.46 30.15 22.89
N LYS A 193 -32.34 31.12 22.62
CA LYS A 193 -31.96 32.53 22.45
C LYS A 193 -31.18 33.07 23.66
N GLN A 194 -31.59 32.71 24.87
CA GLN A 194 -30.93 33.11 26.12
C GLN A 194 -29.49 32.57 26.18
N HIS A 195 -29.31 31.28 25.92
CA HIS A 195 -27.98 30.66 25.96
C HIS A 195 -27.02 31.27 24.92
N ILE A 196 -27.51 31.60 23.72
CA ILE A 196 -26.70 32.28 22.71
C ILE A 196 -26.32 33.69 23.17
N CYS A 197 -27.28 34.46 23.69
CA CYS A 197 -27.03 35.83 24.14
C CYS A 197 -26.03 35.88 25.30
N GLU A 198 -26.17 34.98 26.28
CA GLU A 198 -25.26 34.88 27.43
C GLU A 198 -23.84 34.48 27.00
N ALA A 199 -23.71 33.53 26.08
CA ALA A 199 -22.41 33.06 25.61
C ALA A 199 -21.68 34.08 24.72
N LEU A 200 -22.39 34.74 23.79
CA LEU A 200 -21.79 35.68 22.84
C LEU A 200 -21.68 37.11 23.38
N TRP A 201 -22.60 37.53 24.26
CA TRP A 201 -22.65 38.89 24.81
C TRP A 201 -22.95 38.92 26.32
N PRO A 202 -22.07 38.39 27.17
CA PRO A 202 -22.31 38.30 28.62
C PRO A 202 -22.48 39.66 29.33
N LYS A 203 -22.04 40.76 28.71
CA LYS A 203 -22.09 42.12 29.27
C LYS A 203 -23.32 42.93 28.84
N LYS A 204 -24.21 42.37 28.01
CA LYS A 204 -25.36 43.11 27.44
C LYS A 204 -26.69 42.49 27.94
N PRO A 205 -27.49 43.22 28.73
CA PRO A 205 -28.70 42.68 29.38
C PRO A 205 -29.82 42.32 28.38
N ASP A 206 -29.80 42.87 27.16
CA ASP A 206 -30.64 42.40 26.05
C ASP A 206 -29.90 42.50 24.70
N ALA A 207 -29.38 41.37 24.23
CA ALA A 207 -28.69 41.24 22.93
C ALA A 207 -29.60 40.70 21.81
N SER A 208 -30.94 40.68 22.02
CA SER A 208 -31.92 40.09 21.11
C SER A 208 -31.81 40.58 19.66
N ASP A 209 -31.75 41.89 19.45
CA ASP A 209 -31.67 42.49 18.10
C ASP A 209 -30.31 42.22 17.44
N THR A 210 -29.26 42.17 18.25
CA THR A 210 -27.90 41.85 17.79
C THR A 210 -27.81 40.38 17.36
N LEU A 211 -28.47 39.48 18.09
CA LEU A 211 -28.60 38.08 17.69
C LEU A 211 -29.42 37.92 16.41
N TYR A 212 -30.55 38.62 16.30
CA TYR A 212 -31.39 38.57 15.09
C TYR A 212 -30.60 39.03 13.84
N THR A 213 -29.83 40.11 13.96
CA THR A 213 -28.99 40.60 12.86
C THR A 213 -27.84 39.63 12.52
N LEU A 214 -27.22 39.00 13.52
CA LEU A 214 -26.19 37.97 13.30
C LEU A 214 -26.77 36.74 12.56
N ILE A 215 -27.94 36.27 12.99
CA ILE A 215 -28.64 35.14 12.35
C ILE A 215 -29.05 35.50 10.92
N LYS A 216 -29.55 36.71 10.70
CA LYS A 216 -29.89 37.18 9.34
C LYS A 216 -28.67 37.20 8.42
N ARG A 217 -27.49 37.55 8.94
CA ARG A 217 -26.24 37.61 8.16
C ARG A 217 -25.59 36.24 7.94
N ILE A 218 -25.72 35.29 8.88
CA ILE A 218 -25.10 33.96 8.75
C ILE A 218 -25.91 33.03 7.83
N LYS A 219 -27.24 33.18 7.79
CA LYS A 219 -28.14 32.39 6.91
C LYS A 219 -27.66 32.27 5.46
N PRO A 220 -27.39 33.36 4.71
CA PRO A 220 -26.98 33.23 3.31
C PRO A 220 -25.65 32.48 3.15
N VAL A 221 -24.72 32.59 4.12
CA VAL A 221 -23.45 31.87 4.10
C VAL A 221 -23.68 30.37 4.30
N LEU A 222 -24.55 30.00 5.24
CA LEU A 222 -24.88 28.59 5.53
C LEU A 222 -25.69 27.94 4.40
N GLU A 223 -26.57 28.69 3.76
CA GLU A 223 -27.38 28.21 2.63
C GLU A 223 -26.49 28.01 1.39
N THR A 224 -25.59 28.95 1.10
CA THR A 224 -24.70 28.91 -0.08
C THR A 224 -23.60 27.86 0.06
N GLU A 225 -22.88 27.86 1.18
CA GLU A 225 -21.69 27.01 1.37
C GLU A 225 -22.05 25.64 1.96
N GLY A 226 -23.06 25.59 2.84
CA GLY A 226 -23.36 24.43 3.67
C GLY A 226 -24.62 23.64 3.32
N ARG A 227 -25.51 24.18 2.46
CA ARG A 227 -26.90 23.70 2.32
C ARG A 227 -27.58 23.53 3.68
N LEU A 228 -27.31 24.44 4.60
CA LEU A 228 -27.90 24.43 5.94
C LEU A 228 -28.85 25.62 6.10
N LYS A 229 -29.98 25.37 6.76
CA LYS A 229 -30.97 26.40 7.09
C LYS A 229 -31.07 26.53 8.61
N VAL A 230 -31.12 27.78 9.08
CA VAL A 230 -31.43 28.07 10.49
C VAL A 230 -32.93 28.31 10.63
N THR A 231 -33.64 27.36 11.24
CA THR A 231 -35.06 27.46 11.58
C THR A 231 -35.22 28.06 12.97
N SER A 232 -36.26 28.87 13.17
CA SER A 232 -36.62 29.39 14.50
C SER A 232 -37.88 28.68 14.97
N GLU A 233 -37.78 27.98 16.09
CA GLU A 233 -38.89 27.28 16.70
C GLU A 233 -39.59 28.22 17.69
N ARG A 234 -40.79 28.66 17.32
CA ARG A 234 -41.66 29.54 18.13
C ARG A 234 -41.00 30.83 18.65
N GLY A 235 -39.97 31.32 17.95
CA GLY A 235 -39.26 32.57 18.28
C GLY A 235 -38.36 32.51 19.52
N ARG A 236 -38.20 31.35 20.16
CA ARG A 236 -37.37 31.18 21.37
C ARG A 236 -36.09 30.42 21.12
N ASP A 237 -36.15 29.44 20.22
CA ASP A 237 -35.02 28.56 19.93
C ASP A 237 -34.66 28.64 18.45
N TYR A 238 -33.37 28.42 18.17
CA TYR A 238 -32.84 28.28 16.83
C TYR A 238 -32.31 26.87 16.64
N ARG A 239 -32.57 26.29 15.46
CA ARG A 239 -32.11 24.96 15.09
C ARG A 239 -31.42 25.01 13.73
N LEU A 240 -30.33 24.26 13.59
CA LEU A 240 -29.62 24.09 12.34
C LEU A 240 -30.11 22.81 11.65
N GLU A 241 -30.71 22.94 10.47
CA GLU A 241 -31.27 21.82 9.69
C GLU A 241 -30.60 21.72 8.32
N ILE A 242 -30.50 20.50 7.79
CA ILE A 242 -30.00 20.25 6.44
C ILE A 242 -31.12 20.55 5.44
N MET A 243 -30.84 21.37 4.43
CA MET A 243 -31.76 21.63 3.33
C MET A 243 -31.84 20.39 2.44
N LYS A 244 -33.06 19.90 2.21
CA LYS A 244 -33.35 18.83 1.25
C LYS A 244 -33.29 19.35 -0.19
#